data_AF-A0A016VWJ6-F1
#
_entry.id   AF-A0A016VWJ6-F1
#
_cell.length_a   1.000
_cell.length_b   1.000
_cell.length_c   1.000
_cell.angle_alpha   90.00
_cell.angle_beta   90.00
_cell.angle_gamma   90.00
#
_symmetry.space_group_name_H-M   'P 1'
#
loop_
_entity.id
_entity.type
_entity.pdbx_description
1 polymer ?
#
loop_
_entity_poly.entity_id
_entity_poly.type
_entity_poly.pdbx_seq_one_letter_code
_entity_poly.pdbx_strand_id
1 'polypeptide(L)'
;MTKTTHGNQQFQKPTSLRRMWESPGGEYHNEIDYIIVNRRFSLTDVSVVPKFYTGSDHRLLCARFFLLRKGDKAAKYKRSPKPRL
;
A
#
# COMPACT_ATOMS: atom_id res chain seq x y z
N MET A 1 2.10 1.67 22.14
CA MET A 1 0.86 1.60 21.33
C MET A 1 1.18 2.09 19.92
N THR A 2 1.15 1.21 18.93
CA THR A 2 1.43 1.58 17.53
C THR A 2 0.13 2.10 16.93
N LYS A 3 0.12 3.35 16.44
CA LYS A 3 -1.09 3.95 15.85
C LYS A 3 -1.32 3.35 14.45
N THR A 4 -2.29 2.45 14.35
CA THR A 4 -2.75 1.91 13.07
C THR A 4 -3.54 2.97 12.32
N THR A 5 -3.24 3.15 11.04
CA THR A 5 -3.90 4.11 10.17
C THR A 5 -4.58 3.40 9.03
N HIS A 6 -5.88 3.67 8.87
CA HIS A 6 -6.69 3.19 7.78
C HIS A 6 -6.44 4.07 6.54
N GLY A 7 -5.70 3.55 5.57
CA GLY A 7 -5.16 4.30 4.44
C GLY A 7 -6.21 4.95 3.56
N ASN A 8 -7.34 4.29 3.36
CA ASN A 8 -8.42 4.84 2.52
C ASN A 8 -9.10 6.05 3.17
N GLN A 9 -9.14 6.11 4.49
CA GLN A 9 -9.74 7.23 5.23
C GLN A 9 -8.83 8.46 5.28
N GLN A 10 -7.53 8.31 4.99
CA GLN A 10 -6.58 9.43 5.06
C GLN A 10 -6.75 10.45 3.92
N PHE A 11 -7.33 10.04 2.79
CA PHE A 11 -7.42 10.86 1.59
C PHE A 11 -8.88 11.08 1.21
N GLN A 12 -9.27 12.33 0.99
CA GLN A 12 -10.58 12.64 0.43
C GLN A 12 -10.61 12.20 -1.04
N LYS A 13 -11.32 11.11 -1.31
CA LYS A 13 -11.57 10.62 -2.67
C LYS A 13 -12.96 11.04 -3.14
N PRO A 14 -13.16 11.38 -4.43
CA PRO A 14 -14.48 11.51 -5.03
C PRO A 14 -15.29 10.22 -4.85
N THR A 15 -16.61 10.32 -4.66
CA THR A 15 -17.49 9.16 -4.41
C THR A 15 -17.38 8.09 -5.49
N SER A 16 -17.20 8.46 -6.75
CA SER A 16 -17.00 7.54 -7.88
C SER A 16 -15.71 6.73 -7.78
N LEU A 17 -14.68 7.27 -7.13
CA LEU A 17 -13.36 6.67 -6.92
C LEU A 17 -13.18 6.05 -5.53
N ARG A 18 -14.24 6.01 -4.70
CA ARG A 18 -14.25 5.24 -3.45
C ARG A 18 -14.75 3.81 -3.64
N ARG A 19 -15.57 3.60 -4.66
CA ARG A 19 -16.24 2.33 -4.95
C ARG A 19 -15.19 1.31 -5.37
N MET A 20 -15.03 0.23 -4.62
CA MET A 20 -14.08 -0.84 -4.92
C MET A 20 -14.76 -2.15 -5.24
N TRP A 21 -16.01 -2.36 -4.81
CA TRP A 21 -16.78 -3.55 -5.16
C TRP A 21 -18.11 -3.14 -5.79
N GLU A 22 -18.54 -3.91 -6.79
CA GLU A 22 -19.79 -3.70 -7.52
C GLU A 22 -20.60 -5.00 -7.52
N SER A 23 -21.88 -4.94 -7.12
CA SER A 23 -22.72 -6.14 -7.08
C SER A 23 -23.02 -6.67 -8.48
N PRO A 24 -23.40 -7.96 -8.62
CA PRO A 24 -24.04 -8.44 -9.84
C PRO A 24 -25.25 -7.55 -10.19
N GLY A 25 -25.21 -6.91 -11.37
CA GLY A 25 -26.23 -5.96 -11.81
C GLY A 25 -25.99 -4.49 -11.47
N GLY A 26 -24.92 -4.13 -10.75
CA GLY A 26 -24.50 -2.73 -10.57
C GLY A 26 -25.32 -1.90 -9.56
N GLU A 27 -26.28 -2.50 -8.86
CA GLU A 27 -27.15 -1.80 -7.89
C GLU A 27 -26.39 -1.33 -6.64
N TYR A 28 -25.50 -2.17 -6.11
CA TYR A 28 -24.75 -1.87 -4.89
C TYR A 28 -23.27 -1.62 -5.18
N HIS A 29 -22.73 -0.62 -4.48
CA HIS A 29 -21.33 -0.26 -4.55
C HIS A 29 -20.78 -0.08 -3.14
N ASN A 30 -19.78 -0.88 -2.77
CA ASN A 30 -19.22 -0.88 -1.43
C ASN A 30 -17.71 -0.58 -1.43
N GLU A 31 -17.22 -0.10 -0.29
CA GLU A 31 -15.81 0.05 0.05
C GLU A 31 -15.48 -1.05 1.07
N ILE A 32 -14.94 -2.19 0.59
CA ILE A 32 -14.60 -3.36 1.44
C ILE A 32 -13.11 -3.74 1.40
N ASP A 33 -12.34 -3.12 0.50
CA ASP A 33 -10.91 -3.33 0.36
C ASP A 33 -10.12 -2.22 1.07
N TYR A 34 -9.15 -2.60 1.91
CA TYR A 34 -8.48 -1.66 2.80
C TYR A 34 -6.97 -1.85 2.83
N ILE A 35 -6.24 -0.72 2.81
CA ILE A 35 -4.81 -0.68 3.10
C ILE A 35 -4.62 -0.17 4.53
N ILE A 36 -3.89 -0.94 5.34
CA ILE A 36 -3.63 -0.63 6.74
C ILE A 36 -2.13 -0.48 6.95
N VAL A 37 -1.71 0.62 7.58
CA VAL A 37 -0.31 0.86 7.94
C VAL A 37 -0.17 1.15 9.43
N ASN A 38 0.91 0.66 10.03
CA ASN A 38 1.23 0.91 11.44
C ASN A 38 2.16 2.12 11.65
N ARG A 39 2.56 2.79 10.57
CA ARG A 39 3.45 3.94 10.59
C ARG A 39 2.74 5.16 10.02
N ARG A 40 2.72 6.24 10.79
CA ARG A 40 2.15 7.51 10.33
C ARG A 40 2.97 8.03 9.14
N PHE A 41 2.28 8.55 8.12
CA PHE A 41 2.86 9.14 6.91
C PHE A 41 3.67 8.18 6.03
N SER A 42 3.59 6.85 6.24
CA SER A 42 4.24 5.87 5.34
C SER A 42 3.42 5.55 4.09
N LEU A 43 2.26 6.19 3.93
CA LEU A 43 1.31 5.94 2.86
C LEU A 43 0.93 7.27 2.20
N THR A 44 0.97 7.29 0.87
CA THR A 44 0.51 8.41 0.03
C THR A 44 -0.21 7.90 -1.20
N ASP A 45 -0.94 8.79 -1.85
CA ASP A 45 -1.51 8.54 -3.18
C ASP A 45 -2.40 7.28 -3.22
N VAL A 46 -3.25 7.13 -2.21
CA VAL A 46 -4.22 6.03 -2.16
C VAL A 46 -5.37 6.37 -3.12
N SER A 47 -5.54 5.57 -4.16
CA SER A 47 -6.57 5.78 -5.18
C SER A 47 -7.13 4.45 -5.67
N VAL A 48 -8.38 4.46 -6.14
CA VAL A 48 -8.96 3.34 -6.87
C VAL A 48 -8.69 3.54 -8.34
N VAL A 49 -8.22 2.51 -9.02
CA VAL A 49 -7.97 2.55 -10.46
C VAL A 49 -9.31 2.46 -11.19
N PRO A 50 -9.72 3.50 -11.95
CA PRO A 50 -11.09 3.62 -12.45
C PRO A 50 -11.47 2.64 -13.56
N LYS A 51 -10.49 2.13 -14.33
CA LYS A 51 -10.71 1.13 -15.39
C LYS A 51 -9.54 0.15 -15.44
N PHE A 52 -9.70 -0.98 -14.77
CA PHE A 52 -8.80 -2.13 -14.87
C PHE A 52 -9.66 -3.39 -15.00
N TYR A 53 -9.94 -3.77 -16.25
CA TYR A 53 -10.84 -4.88 -16.55
C TYR A 53 -10.10 -6.22 -16.45
N THR A 54 -10.05 -6.79 -15.25
CA THR A 54 -9.51 -8.14 -15.00
C THR A 54 -10.58 -9.23 -15.06
N GLY A 55 -11.85 -8.86 -15.26
CA GLY A 55 -12.99 -9.75 -15.06
C GLY A 55 -13.39 -9.92 -13.59
N SER A 56 -12.78 -9.15 -12.67
CA SER A 56 -13.21 -9.09 -11.27
C SER A 56 -14.31 -8.05 -11.06
N ASP A 57 -15.20 -8.34 -10.14
CA ASP A 57 -16.17 -7.43 -9.52
C ASP A 57 -15.52 -6.42 -8.55
N HIS A 58 -14.22 -6.57 -8.27
CA HIS A 58 -13.41 -5.63 -7.51
C HIS A 58 -12.58 -4.70 -8.40
N ARG A 59 -12.45 -3.44 -7.98
CA ARG A 59 -11.57 -2.43 -8.56
C ARG A 59 -10.25 -2.40 -7.82
N LEU A 60 -9.17 -2.19 -8.55
CA LEU A 60 -7.82 -2.20 -7.98
C LEU A 60 -7.61 -0.99 -7.07
N LEU A 61 -7.18 -1.25 -5.83
CA LEU A 61 -6.73 -0.23 -4.90
C LEU A 61 -5.21 -0.05 -5.02
N CYS A 62 -4.78 1.15 -5.39
CA CYS A 62 -3.37 1.51 -5.55
C CYS A 62 -2.95 2.45 -4.41
N ALA A 63 -1.73 2.26 -3.89
CA ALA A 63 -1.12 3.20 -2.97
C ALA A 63 0.39 3.20 -3.08
N ARG A 64 1.01 4.31 -2.70
CA ARG A 64 2.46 4.47 -2.65
C ARG A 64 2.94 4.41 -1.21
N PHE A 65 3.86 3.50 -0.94
CA PHE A 65 4.45 3.29 0.38
C PHE A 65 5.85 3.89 0.48
N PHE A 66 6.13 4.55 1.60
CA PHE A 66 7.47 4.97 2.00
C PHE A 66 7.99 4.06 3.10
N LEU A 67 8.89 3.15 2.73
CA LEU A 67 9.61 2.31 3.67
C LEU A 67 10.95 2.96 3.98
N LEU A 68 11.13 3.43 5.21
CA LEU A 68 12.49 3.73 5.68
C LEU A 68 13.21 2.40 5.85
N ARG A 69 14.25 2.13 5.05
CA ARG A 69 15.23 1.11 5.42
C ARG A 69 15.85 1.57 6.74
N LYS A 70 15.54 0.88 7.83
CA LYS A 70 16.33 0.99 9.05
C LYS A 70 17.70 0.50 8.62
N GLY A 71 18.66 1.43 8.49
CA GLY A 71 19.86 1.25 7.68
C GLY A 71 20.42 -0.15 7.82
N ASP A 72 20.65 -0.80 6.67
CA ASP A 72 21.51 -1.96 6.63
C ASP A 72 22.77 -1.54 7.38
N LYS A 73 22.95 -2.05 8.60
CA LYS A 73 24.27 -2.09 9.19
C LYS A 73 25.01 -2.97 8.20
N ALA A 74 25.63 -2.35 7.20
CA ALA A 74 26.60 -3.00 6.36
C ALA A 74 27.59 -3.56 7.37
N ALA A 75 27.46 -4.85 7.66
CA ALA A 75 28.46 -5.59 8.37
C ALA A 75 29.68 -5.44 7.46
N LYS A 76 30.54 -4.47 7.79
CA LYS A 76 31.85 -4.33 7.19
C LYS A 76 32.54 -5.64 7.53
N TYR A 77 32.43 -6.62 6.64
CA TYR A 77 33.24 -7.81 6.69
C TYR A 77 34.66 -7.30 6.53
N LYS A 78 35.40 -7.18 7.63
CA LYS A 78 36.82 -6.88 7.57
C LYS A 78 37.42 -8.06 6.79
N ARG A 79 37.88 -7.81 5.56
CA ARG A 79 38.66 -8.79 4.82
C ARG A 79 39.82 -9.20 5.72
N SER A 80 39.86 -10.47 6.09
CA SER A 80 41.01 -11.07 6.77
C SER A 80 42.26 -10.82 5.91
N PRO A 81 43.43 -10.50 6.51
CA PRO A 81 44.66 -10.30 5.75
C PRO A 81 44.96 -11.56 4.94
N LYS A 82 45.35 -11.39 3.67
CA LYS A 82 45.81 -12.52 2.85
C LYS A 82 47.07 -13.13 3.50
N PRO A 83 47.16 -14.47 3.66
CA PRO A 83 48.40 -15.09 4.10
C PRO A 83 49.48 -14.82 3.05
N ARG A 84 50.66 -14.41 3.52
CA ARG A 84 51.87 -14.41 2.70
C ARG A 84 52.39 -15.85 2.68
N LEU A 85 52.48 -16.42 1.49
CA LEU A 85 53.32 -17.58 1.22
C LEU A 85 54.79 -17.16 1.34
#